data_AF-A0A143ZSA8-F1
#
_entry.id   AF-A0A143ZSA8-F1
#
_cell.length_a   1.000
_cell.length_b   1.000
_cell.length_c   1.000
_cell.angle_alpha   90.00
_cell.angle_beta   90.00
_cell.angle_gamma   90.00
#
_symmetry.space_group_name_H-M   'P 1'
#
loop_
_entity.id
_entity.type
_entity.pdbx_description
1 polymer ?
#
loop_
_entity_poly.entity_id
_entity_poly.type
_entity_poly.pdbx_seq_one_letter_code
_entity_poly.pdbx_strand_id
1 'polypeptide(L)'
;MTKLEQLRRNLMEEQDSSNRLFTYSQLEDLLNRNNGDVNAASYEGLLQKAQSDGVTLPDGAHTSDSRSYWLSLARLYRPSGSGTVPRADEVLPC
;
A
#
# COMPACT_ATOMS: atom_id res chain seq x y z
N MET A 1 8.63 18.05 -9.91
CA MET A 1 7.76 17.12 -9.14
C MET A 1 8.51 16.70 -7.90
N THR A 2 8.03 17.02 -6.70
CA THR A 2 8.67 16.54 -5.46
C THR A 2 8.34 15.07 -5.21
N LYS A 3 9.19 14.35 -4.46
CA LYS A 3 8.94 12.94 -4.09
C LYS A 3 7.59 12.74 -3.41
N LEU A 4 7.19 13.71 -2.59
CA LEU A 4 5.95 13.68 -1.85
C LEU A 4 4.72 13.93 -2.73
N GLU A 5 4.80 14.88 -3.67
CA GLU A 5 3.76 15.04 -4.69
C GLU A 5 3.63 13.80 -5.58
N GLN A 6 4.75 13.15 -5.93
CA GLN A 6 4.72 11.90 -6.69
C GLN A 6 4.05 10.77 -5.90
N LEU A 7 4.39 10.61 -4.62
CA LEU A 7 3.73 9.65 -3.72
C LEU A 7 2.22 9.92 -3.62
N ARG A 8 1.84 11.19 -3.46
CA ARG A 8 0.44 11.62 -3.40
C ARG A 8 -0.34 11.26 -4.66
N ARG A 9 0.26 11.48 -5.83
CA ARG A 9 -0.33 11.09 -7.13
C ARG A 9 -0.44 9.58 -7.28
N ASN A 10 0.58 8.82 -6.88
CA ASN A 10 0.56 7.35 -6.94
C ASN A 10 -0.55 6.75 -6.08
N LEU A 11 -0.84 7.36 -4.92
CA LEU A 11 -1.93 6.97 -4.02
C LEU A 11 -3.31 7.49 -4.44
N MET A 12 -3.40 8.23 -5.56
CA MET A 12 -4.63 8.85 -6.06
C MET A 12 -5.33 9.78 -5.06
N GLU A 13 -4.55 10.42 -4.17
CA GLU A 13 -5.07 11.35 -3.15
C GLU A 13 -5.42 12.75 -3.73
N GLU A 14 -5.26 12.92 -5.04
CA GLU A 14 -5.54 14.16 -5.79
C GLU A 14 -6.91 14.14 -6.47
N GLN A 15 -7.46 12.97 -6.80
CA GLN A 15 -8.65 12.86 -7.67
C GLN A 15 -9.99 12.88 -6.90
N ASP A 16 -10.06 12.29 -5.70
CA ASP A 16 -11.33 12.16 -4.97
C ASP A 16 -11.19 12.39 -3.46
N SER A 17 -11.99 13.30 -2.91
CA SER A 17 -12.02 13.57 -1.46
C SER A 17 -12.55 12.38 -0.66
N SER A 18 -13.38 11.53 -1.27
CA SER A 18 -13.93 10.30 -0.66
C SER A 18 -12.90 9.19 -0.51
N ASN A 19 -11.79 9.27 -1.26
CA ASN A 19 -10.76 8.25 -1.33
C ASN A 19 -9.43 8.70 -0.72
N ARG A 20 -9.41 9.89 -0.09
CA ARG A 20 -8.26 10.44 0.62
C ARG A 20 -8.11 9.73 1.96
N LEU A 21 -7.13 8.83 2.05
CA LEU A 21 -6.81 8.13 3.29
C LEU A 21 -5.70 8.83 4.10
N PHE A 22 -4.86 9.61 3.43
CA PHE A 22 -3.64 10.17 4.02
C PHE A 22 -3.68 11.69 4.06
N THR A 23 -3.22 12.23 5.19
CA THR A 23 -2.90 13.64 5.30
C THR A 23 -1.46 13.90 4.82
N TYR A 24 -1.13 15.16 4.54
CA TYR A 24 0.21 15.53 4.09
C TYR A 24 1.31 15.03 5.06
N SER A 25 1.09 15.21 6.37
CA SER A 25 2.01 14.73 7.40
C SER A 25 2.15 13.20 7.42
N GLN A 26 1.07 12.45 7.13
CA GLN A 26 1.16 11.00 7.03
C GLN A 26 1.95 10.56 5.79
N LEU A 27 1.86 11.29 4.67
CA LEU A 27 2.68 11.02 3.49
C LEU A 27 4.16 11.31 3.75
N GLU A 28 4.49 12.37 4.51
CA GLU A 28 5.85 12.65 4.96
C GLU A 28 6.40 11.51 5.82
N ASP A 29 5.61 11.04 6.78
CA ASP A 29 5.99 9.97 7.68
C ASP A 29 6.16 8.63 6.93
N LEU A 30 5.23 8.32 6.01
CA LEU A 30 5.29 7.13 5.16
C LEU A 30 6.55 7.11 4.29
N LEU A 31 6.89 8.26 3.70
CA LEU A 31 8.09 8.42 2.90
C LEU A 31 9.36 8.32 3.76
N ASN A 32 9.34 8.87 4.97
CA ASN A 32 10.45 8.80 5.91
C ASN A 32 10.72 7.35 6.35
N ARG A 33 9.67 6.60 6.74
CA ARG A 33 9.75 5.17 7.10
C ARG A 33 10.34 4.32 5.97
N ASN A 34 10.05 4.68 4.73
CA ASN A 34 10.54 4.01 3.53
C ASN A 34 11.89 4.59 3.03
N ASN A 35 12.68 5.26 3.88
CA ASN A 35 14.00 5.83 3.54
C ASN A 35 13.99 6.81 2.35
N GLY A 36 12.87 7.49 2.13
CA GLY A 36 12.70 8.39 0.99
C GLY A 36 12.51 7.67 -0.36
N ASP A 37 12.20 6.38 -0.34
CA ASP A 37 11.83 5.60 -1.51
C ASP A 37 10.34 5.74 -1.83
N VAL A 38 10.05 6.33 -2.99
CA VAL A 38 8.68 6.63 -3.40
C VAL A 38 7.92 5.37 -3.82
N ASN A 39 8.61 4.36 -4.37
CA ASN A 39 7.95 3.12 -4.81
C ASN A 39 7.54 2.28 -3.61
N ALA A 40 8.46 2.09 -2.66
CA ALA A 40 8.19 1.37 -1.41
C ALA A 40 7.08 2.06 -0.60
N ALA A 41 7.14 3.39 -0.47
CA ALA A 41 6.07 4.16 0.18
C ALA A 41 4.72 4.03 -0.57
N SER A 42 4.73 4.05 -1.91
CA SER A 42 3.51 3.86 -2.71
C SER A 42 2.92 2.46 -2.51
N TYR A 43 3.77 1.43 -2.46
CA TYR A 43 3.37 0.06 -2.19
C TYR A 43 2.67 -0.08 -0.83
N GLU A 44 3.30 0.44 0.23
CA GLU A 44 2.74 0.40 1.58
C GLU A 44 1.42 1.18 1.69
N GLY A 45 1.37 2.40 1.12
CA GLY A 45 0.16 3.21 1.14
C GLY A 45 -1.01 2.53 0.43
N LEU A 46 -0.78 1.92 -0.73
CA LEU A 46 -1.81 1.16 -1.46
C LEU A 46 -2.28 -0.07 -0.66
N LEU A 47 -1.37 -0.73 0.07
CA LEU A 47 -1.71 -1.86 0.93
C LEU A 47 -2.59 -1.44 2.12
N GLN A 48 -2.35 -0.27 2.70
CA GLN A 48 -3.19 0.29 3.75
C GLN A 48 -4.59 0.66 3.23
N LYS A 49 -4.71 1.24 2.03
CA LYS A 49 -6.02 1.48 1.38
C LYS A 49 -6.78 0.17 1.18
N ALA A 50 -6.11 -0.87 0.70
CA ALA A 50 -6.69 -2.21 0.52
C ALA A 50 -7.15 -2.87 1.84
N GLN A 51 -6.48 -2.56 2.96
CA GLN A 51 -6.87 -3.03 4.28
C GLN A 51 -8.08 -2.28 4.83
N SER A 52 -8.13 -0.96 4.65
CA SER A 52 -9.25 -0.13 5.11
C SER A 52 -10.56 -0.43 4.39
N ASP A 53 -10.50 -0.88 3.14
CA ASP A 53 -11.66 -1.27 2.34
C ASP A 53 -12.25 -2.64 2.74
N GLY A 54 -11.46 -3.48 3.40
CA GLY A 54 -11.85 -4.85 3.77
C GLY A 54 -12.79 -4.96 5.00
N VAL A 55 -13.34 -3.87 5.51
CA VAL A 55 -14.22 -3.89 6.69
C VAL A 55 -15.60 -4.40 6.29
N THR A 56 -15.85 -5.67 6.62
CA THR A 56 -17.19 -6.27 6.55
C THR A 56 -18.12 -5.54 7.52
N LEU A 57 -19.17 -4.91 7.02
CA LEU A 57 -20.24 -4.42 7.89
C LEU A 57 -20.93 -5.62 8.58
N PRO A 58 -21.43 -5.47 9.82
CA PRO A 58 -22.07 -6.56 10.57
C PRO A 58 -23.29 -7.18 9.87
N ASP A 59 -23.79 -6.55 8.80
CA ASP A 59 -24.92 -7.01 7.99
C ASP A 59 -24.52 -7.93 6.82
N GLY A 60 -23.23 -8.25 6.65
CA GLY A 60 -22.76 -9.13 5.57
C GLY A 60 -22.73 -8.48 4.18
N ALA A 61 -23.05 -7.20 4.08
CA ALA A 61 -22.88 -6.41 2.85
C ALA A 61 -21.39 -6.16 2.60
N HIS A 62 -20.84 -6.78 1.56
CA HIS A 62 -19.49 -6.52 1.08
C HIS A 62 -19.51 -5.24 0.22
N THR A 63 -18.84 -4.18 0.68
CA THR A 63 -18.55 -3.04 -0.18
C THR A 63 -17.62 -3.49 -1.30
N SER A 64 -18.07 -3.23 -2.52
CA SER A 64 -17.56 -3.74 -3.79
C SER A 64 -16.02 -3.66 -3.96
N ASP A 65 -15.39 -4.80 -4.25
CA ASP A 65 -14.09 -5.11 -4.95
C ASP A 65 -12.89 -4.13 -4.91
N SER A 66 -12.92 -3.05 -4.15
CA SER A 66 -11.92 -1.98 -4.24
C SER A 66 -10.58 -2.45 -3.68
N ARG A 67 -10.59 -3.36 -2.70
CA ARG A 67 -9.39 -4.11 -2.26
C ARG A 67 -8.63 -4.76 -3.42
N SER A 68 -9.31 -5.47 -4.33
CA SER A 68 -8.67 -6.16 -5.47
C SER A 68 -7.98 -5.16 -6.40
N TYR A 69 -8.63 -4.01 -6.63
CA TYR A 69 -8.08 -2.90 -7.39
C TYR A 69 -6.82 -2.30 -6.74
N TRP A 70 -6.86 -1.99 -5.44
CA TRP A 70 -5.71 -1.46 -4.69
C TRP A 70 -4.53 -2.44 -4.65
N LEU A 71 -4.79 -3.74 -4.46
CA LEU A 71 -3.75 -4.78 -4.50
C LEU A 71 -3.13 -4.92 -5.89
N SER A 72 -3.93 -4.79 -6.95
CA SER A 72 -3.43 -4.83 -8.33
C SER A 72 -2.52 -3.64 -8.63
N LEU A 73 -2.86 -2.45 -8.13
CA LEU A 73 -2.01 -1.27 -8.23
C LEU A 73 -0.73 -1.41 -7.40
N ALA A 74 -0.82 -1.94 -6.18
CA ALA A 74 0.35 -2.14 -5.32
C ALA A 74 1.39 -3.03 -6.02
N ARG A 75 0.96 -4.05 -6.77
CA ARG A 75 1.87 -4.92 -7.53
C ARG A 75 2.78 -4.17 -8.52
N LEU A 76 2.36 -3.01 -9.03
CA LEU A 76 3.17 -2.18 -9.93
C LEU A 76 4.37 -1.54 -9.22
N TYR A 77 4.24 -1.29 -7.92
CA TYR A 77 5.26 -0.66 -7.08
C TYR A 77 6.01 -1.66 -6.21
N ARG A 78 5.67 -2.95 -6.32
CA ARG A 78 6.27 -4.00 -5.51
C ARG A 78 7.79 -3.94 -5.70
N PRO A 79 8.58 -3.79 -4.62
CA PRO A 79 10.02 -3.87 -4.75
C PRO A 79 10.35 -5.25 -5.32
N SER A 80 11.15 -5.28 -6.37
CA SER A 80 11.54 -6.49 -7.10
C SER A 80 12.35 -7.41 -6.18
N GLY A 81 11.67 -8.13 -5.29
CA GLY A 81 12.22 -9.21 -4.49
C GLY A 81 12.37 -10.44 -5.37
N SER A 82 13.24 -10.37 -6.38
CA SER A 82 13.80 -11.57 -7.00
C SER A 82 14.82 -12.14 -6.01
N GLY A 83 14.30 -12.64 -4.90
CA GLY A 83 15.04 -13.22 -3.82
C GLY A 83 14.13 -14.26 -3.23
N THR A 84 14.37 -15.51 -3.59
CA THR A 84 13.81 -16.71 -2.99
C THR A 84 13.87 -16.53 -1.47
N VAL A 85 12.76 -16.19 -0.83
CA VAL A 85 12.67 -16.24 0.63
C VAL A 85 12.59 -17.73 0.97
N PRO A 86 13.65 -18.34 1.55
CA PRO A 86 13.54 -19.71 2.02
C PRO A 86 12.39 -19.77 3.03
N ARG A 87 11.62 -20.87 2.99
CA ARG A 87 10.52 -21.03 3.93
C ARG A 87 11.13 -21.11 5.32
N ALA A 88 10.55 -20.39 6.27
CA ALA A 88 10.97 -20.40 7.69
C ALA A 88 10.86 -21.80 8.36
N ASP A 89 10.36 -22.82 7.63
CA ASP A 89 10.25 -24.21 8.05
C ASP A 89 11.47 -25.07 7.66
N GLU A 90 12.45 -24.52 6.94
CA GLU A 90 13.66 -25.24 6.49
C GLU A 90 14.80 -25.25 7.52
N VAL A 91 14.48 -25.05 8.82
CA VAL A 91 15.45 -25.20 9.89
C VAL A 91 15.68 -26.70 10.15
N LEU A 92 16.78 -27.19 9.57
CA LEU A 92 17.35 -28.54 9.72
C LEU A 92 17.32 -29.05 11.18
N PRO A 93 16.84 -30.29 11.43
CA PRO A 93 17.34 -31.06 12.56
C PRO A 93 18.69 -31.71 12.21
N CYS A 94 19.66 -31.54 13.11
CA CYS A 94 20.97 -32.21 13.11
C CYS A 94 20.87 -33.73 13.21
#